data_AF-A0A7W4CQ29-F1
#
_entry.id   AF-A0A7W4CQ29-F1
#
_cell.length_a   1.000
_cell.length_b   1.000
_cell.length_c   1.000
_cell.angle_alpha   90.00
_cell.angle_beta   90.00
_cell.angle_gamma   90.00
#
_symmetry.space_group_name_H-M   'P 1'
#
loop_
_entity.id
_entity.type
_entity.pdbx_description
1 polymer ?
#
loop_
_entity_poly.entity_id
_entity_poly.type
_entity_poly.pdbx_seq_one_letter_code
_entity_poly.pdbx_strand_id
1 'polypeptide(L)'
;MTRRVIAATLFVCCGPVSLLAAWNGFDWYLDGPTLLIAILAGYTAGAWLPRLGAAGSVALSTSLLVLANQALGDGFHWLDDLVFFAVLVGGPALAGAAVKARALHVGRLARLQAQLEEQQRIDVEAARLDVLNGVQAEVHADLAERIAGIALRAEGALRGGDRTALPVLERQARQVLDLLRDAVGFMREEAPTAAADVPGPEPTAPRTDWSPSDALMAAALAVAMGVEVALISDGEGPLLWVAVVGAAAVCTPLVWRRTHPIFAAAAASALGVLVSAWLTPISSLVTGIALLSALFYSIGAWCPARRWLLGGAITAAGVVAIEFVGPGEGVGPVLLWSLSALLLGRIVSGWQERLRRTREVVEALESGRGAAVRLAVAREREALASTLHDTVAHGMTVVCLHAGAQQRQGSGQDATLSLIAQVAAQSLDELKNGLETIESRAAPLDPARLAAIGRRAGVDVTVSADPVPAGAAAVLAYRIVREAIINVARHAAGATAHVRVRRLPGAIMLEVVDGGAEHTGNALTGAGTGSGLKGLAAAIAAVGGTLDTGPTVGGGFRVAATIPQENP
;
A
#
# COMPACT_ATOMS: atom_id res chain seq x y z
N MET A 1 11.72 0.44 -29.11
CA MET A 1 11.39 1.02 -30.43
C MET A 1 10.89 -0.03 -31.43
N THR A 2 11.50 -1.22 -31.50
CA THR A 2 11.22 -2.30 -32.47
C THR A 2 9.78 -2.81 -32.55
N ARG A 3 9.06 -3.01 -31.44
CA ARG A 3 7.68 -3.57 -31.47
C ARG A 3 6.61 -2.62 -32.03
N ARG A 4 6.76 -1.29 -31.85
CA ARG A 4 5.82 -0.30 -32.39
C ARG A 4 5.98 -0.13 -33.90
N VAL A 5 7.22 -0.20 -34.38
CA VAL A 5 7.52 -0.16 -35.81
C VAL A 5 6.94 -1.39 -36.50
N ILE A 6 7.17 -2.59 -35.96
CA ILE A 6 6.61 -3.85 -36.51
C ILE A 6 5.07 -3.82 -36.58
N ALA A 7 4.39 -3.31 -35.55
CA ALA A 7 2.93 -3.18 -35.57
C ALA A 7 2.43 -2.17 -36.61
N ALA A 8 3.12 -1.03 -36.76
CA ALA A 8 2.80 -0.05 -37.80
C ALA A 8 3.07 -0.61 -39.21
N THR A 9 4.17 -1.35 -39.41
CA THR A 9 4.52 -1.97 -40.68
C THR A 9 3.55 -3.09 -41.08
N LEU A 10 3.20 -4.00 -40.15
CA LEU A 10 2.18 -5.02 -40.41
C LEU A 10 0.84 -4.39 -40.78
N PHE A 11 0.43 -3.31 -40.13
CA PHE A 11 -0.84 -2.63 -40.42
C PHE A 11 -0.83 -1.90 -41.77
N VAL A 12 0.25 -1.19 -42.09
CA VAL A 12 0.45 -0.52 -43.39
C VAL A 12 0.50 -1.54 -44.54
N CYS A 13 1.02 -2.74 -44.31
CA CYS A 13 1.05 -3.80 -45.31
C CYS A 13 -0.30 -4.52 -45.50
N CYS A 14 -1.24 -4.45 -44.55
CA CYS A 14 -2.54 -5.12 -44.70
C CYS A 14 -3.47 -4.44 -45.73
N GLY A 15 -3.50 -3.11 -45.77
CA GLY A 15 -4.31 -2.37 -46.76
C GLY A 15 -3.99 -2.73 -48.23
N PRO A 16 -2.71 -2.77 -48.64
CA PRO A 16 -2.29 -3.20 -49.98
C PRO A 16 -2.61 -4.67 -50.28
N VAL A 17 -2.51 -5.56 -49.28
CA VAL A 17 -2.83 -7.00 -49.45
C VAL A 17 -4.33 -7.21 -49.63
N SER A 18 -5.17 -6.45 -48.92
CA SER A 18 -6.63 -6.44 -49.12
C SER A 18 -7.01 -5.87 -50.49
N LEU A 19 -6.35 -4.81 -50.96
CA LEU A 19 -6.53 -4.25 -52.31
C LEU A 19 -6.12 -5.22 -53.42
N LEU A 20 -5.02 -5.97 -53.23
CA LEU A 20 -4.54 -6.99 -54.16
C LEU A 20 -5.47 -8.22 -54.25
N ALA A 21 -6.10 -8.62 -53.13
CA ALA A 21 -7.11 -9.67 -53.13
C ALA A 21 -8.38 -9.22 -53.87
N ALA A 22 -8.78 -7.97 -53.67
CA ALA A 22 -9.96 -7.36 -54.30
C ALA A 22 -9.82 -7.22 -55.83
N TRP A 23 -8.60 -6.96 -56.33
CA TRP A 23 -8.34 -6.83 -57.77
C TRP A 23 -8.46 -8.15 -58.57
N ASN A 24 -8.43 -9.31 -57.90
CA ASN A 24 -8.48 -10.63 -58.54
C ASN A 24 -9.91 -11.23 -58.65
N GLY A 25 -10.97 -10.46 -58.37
CA GLY A 25 -12.35 -10.93 -58.51
C GLY A 25 -12.82 -11.89 -57.41
N PHE A 26 -12.25 -11.77 -56.21
CA PHE A 26 -12.63 -12.57 -55.05
C PHE A 26 -13.88 -12.02 -54.34
N ASP A 27 -14.86 -12.89 -54.08
CA ASP A 27 -16.02 -12.60 -53.23
C ASP A 27 -15.57 -12.41 -51.77
N TRP A 28 -15.35 -11.15 -51.39
CA TRP A 28 -14.84 -10.74 -50.08
C TRP A 28 -15.76 -11.13 -48.91
N TYR A 29 -17.02 -11.45 -49.18
CA TYR A 29 -17.97 -11.97 -48.19
C TYR A 29 -17.64 -13.39 -47.69
N LEU A 30 -16.81 -14.15 -48.42
CA LEU A 30 -16.56 -15.58 -48.19
C LEU A 30 -15.08 -15.95 -47.97
N ASP A 31 -14.14 -15.03 -48.20
CA ASP A 31 -12.71 -15.35 -48.20
C ASP A 31 -12.03 -15.14 -46.83
N GLY A 32 -11.93 -16.24 -46.08
CA GLY A 32 -11.40 -16.30 -44.71
C GLY A 32 -9.99 -15.71 -44.47
N PRO A 33 -9.00 -15.78 -45.39
CA PRO A 33 -7.65 -15.25 -45.13
C PRO A 33 -7.61 -13.72 -44.99
N THR A 34 -8.38 -13.00 -45.82
CA THR A 34 -8.39 -11.53 -45.85
C THR A 34 -9.06 -10.95 -44.60
N LEU A 35 -10.15 -11.61 -44.16
CA LEU A 35 -10.82 -11.33 -42.89
C LEU A 35 -9.87 -11.56 -41.69
N LEU A 36 -9.11 -12.65 -41.69
CA LEU A 36 -8.16 -12.98 -40.63
C LEU A 36 -7.04 -11.92 -40.52
N ILE A 37 -6.53 -11.45 -41.66
CA ILE A 37 -5.50 -10.41 -41.71
C ILE A 37 -6.03 -9.09 -41.15
N ALA A 38 -7.24 -8.67 -41.53
CA ALA A 38 -7.87 -7.46 -41.01
C ALA A 38 -8.10 -7.54 -39.48
N ILE A 39 -8.51 -8.70 -38.97
CA ILE A 39 -8.70 -8.96 -37.54
C ILE A 39 -7.37 -8.88 -36.77
N LEU A 40 -6.30 -9.51 -37.28
CA LEU A 40 -4.97 -9.46 -36.67
C LEU A 40 -4.39 -8.05 -36.69
N ALA A 41 -4.59 -7.32 -37.78
CA ALA A 41 -4.19 -5.93 -37.91
C ALA A 41 -4.91 -5.05 -36.88
N GLY A 42 -6.24 -5.16 -36.78
CA GLY A 42 -7.03 -4.46 -35.77
C GLY A 42 -6.54 -4.75 -34.35
N TYR A 43 -6.36 -6.03 -34.01
CA TYR A 43 -5.85 -6.45 -32.70
C TYR A 43 -4.47 -5.86 -32.37
N THR A 44 -3.52 -5.97 -33.30
CA THR A 44 -2.16 -5.44 -33.09
C THR A 44 -2.14 -3.93 -32.99
N ALA A 45 -2.95 -3.22 -33.79
CA ALA A 45 -3.12 -1.78 -33.70
C ALA A 45 -3.62 -1.37 -32.31
N GLY A 46 -4.72 -1.94 -31.84
CA GLY A 46 -5.27 -1.66 -30.51
C GLY A 46 -4.33 -2.03 -29.36
N ALA A 47 -3.57 -3.12 -29.51
CA ALA A 47 -2.61 -3.55 -28.51
C ALA A 47 -1.35 -2.68 -28.43
N TRP A 48 -0.97 -1.91 -29.46
CA TRP A 48 0.36 -1.27 -29.46
C TRP A 48 0.34 0.24 -29.73
N LEU A 49 -0.64 0.76 -30.47
CA LEU A 49 -0.79 2.18 -30.73
C LEU A 49 -1.38 2.94 -29.53
N PRO A 50 -1.11 4.26 -29.41
CA PRO A 50 -1.87 5.14 -28.52
C PRO A 50 -3.33 5.25 -28.96
N ARG A 51 -4.26 5.62 -28.07
CA ARG A 51 -5.72 5.61 -28.33
C ARG A 51 -6.12 6.33 -29.63
N LEU A 52 -5.54 7.49 -29.88
CA LEU A 52 -5.76 8.27 -31.12
C LEU A 52 -5.20 7.57 -32.36
N GLY A 53 -4.05 6.90 -32.23
CA GLY A 53 -3.45 6.12 -33.32
C GLY A 53 -4.22 4.84 -33.63
N ALA A 54 -4.75 4.16 -32.62
CA ALA A 54 -5.62 2.99 -32.79
C ALA A 54 -6.97 3.39 -33.41
N ALA A 55 -7.58 4.48 -32.95
CA ALA A 55 -8.83 5.00 -33.52
C ALA A 55 -8.65 5.46 -34.97
N GLY A 56 -7.57 6.18 -35.28
CA GLY A 56 -7.24 6.60 -36.65
C GLY A 56 -6.92 5.42 -37.56
N SER A 57 -6.28 4.38 -37.03
CA SER A 57 -6.00 3.12 -37.73
C SER A 57 -7.27 2.33 -38.05
N VAL A 58 -8.20 2.22 -37.10
CA VAL A 58 -9.53 1.63 -37.32
C VAL A 58 -10.32 2.44 -38.35
N ALA A 59 -10.36 3.77 -38.22
CA ALA A 59 -11.07 4.65 -39.14
C ALA A 59 -10.51 4.56 -40.57
N LEU A 60 -9.18 4.61 -40.74
CA LEU A 60 -8.53 4.49 -42.04
C LEU A 60 -8.80 3.15 -42.70
N SER A 61 -8.68 2.04 -41.96
CA SER A 61 -8.97 0.71 -42.50
C SER A 61 -10.44 0.54 -42.86
N THR A 62 -11.35 1.07 -42.04
CA THR A 62 -12.78 1.08 -42.33
C THR A 62 -13.05 1.85 -43.62
N SER A 63 -12.52 3.06 -43.74
CA SER A 63 -12.67 3.89 -44.94
C SER A 63 -12.08 3.25 -46.19
N LEU A 64 -10.91 2.62 -46.11
CA LEU A 64 -10.29 1.92 -47.24
C LEU A 64 -11.08 0.68 -47.68
N LEU A 65 -11.64 -0.07 -46.73
CA LEU A 65 -12.46 -1.24 -47.02
C LEU A 65 -13.80 -0.85 -47.66
N VAL A 66 -14.44 0.23 -47.18
CA VAL A 66 -15.64 0.81 -47.81
C VAL A 66 -15.34 1.27 -49.23
N LEU A 67 -14.24 2.00 -49.44
CA LEU A 67 -13.85 2.49 -50.76
C LEU A 67 -13.53 1.35 -51.74
N ALA A 68 -12.88 0.29 -51.26
CA ALA A 68 -12.59 -0.90 -52.06
C ALA A 68 -13.87 -1.67 -52.44
N ASN A 69 -14.83 -1.80 -51.52
CA ASN A 69 -16.10 -2.45 -51.82
C ASN A 69 -16.91 -1.67 -52.86
N GLN A 70 -16.94 -0.34 -52.74
CA GLN A 70 -17.60 0.54 -53.72
C GLN A 70 -16.99 0.44 -55.12
N ALA A 71 -15.71 0.13 -55.24
CA ALA A 71 -15.04 0.00 -56.53
C ALA A 71 -15.35 -1.33 -57.25
N LEU A 72 -15.94 -2.31 -56.56
CA LEU A 72 -16.08 -3.70 -57.03
C LEU A 72 -17.53 -4.24 -57.05
N GLY A 73 -18.48 -3.60 -56.36
CA GLY A 73 -19.88 -4.04 -56.28
C GLY A 73 -20.87 -3.22 -57.15
N ASP A 74 -21.93 -3.88 -57.63
CA ASP A 74 -23.00 -3.28 -58.46
C ASP A 74 -24.13 -2.56 -57.66
N GLY A 75 -23.93 -2.23 -56.38
CA GLY A 75 -24.97 -1.64 -55.52
C GLY A 75 -24.44 -0.72 -54.40
N PHE A 76 -25.19 0.35 -54.09
CA PHE A 76 -24.74 1.45 -53.23
C PHE A 76 -25.23 1.30 -51.77
N HIS A 77 -24.51 0.54 -50.93
CA HIS A 77 -24.84 0.28 -49.50
C HIS A 77 -23.80 0.90 -48.54
N TRP A 78 -23.51 2.20 -48.70
CA TRP A 78 -22.41 2.87 -47.99
C TRP A 78 -22.48 2.79 -46.45
N LEU A 79 -23.68 2.74 -45.88
CA LEU A 79 -23.88 2.70 -44.43
C LEU A 79 -23.55 1.30 -43.88
N ASP A 80 -24.06 0.26 -44.54
CA ASP A 80 -23.91 -1.14 -44.11
C ASP A 80 -22.45 -1.58 -44.19
N ASP A 81 -21.75 -1.20 -45.25
CA ASP A 81 -20.31 -1.47 -45.42
C ASP A 81 -19.46 -0.77 -44.35
N LEU A 82 -19.75 0.51 -44.10
CA LEU A 82 -19.00 1.30 -43.13
C LEU A 82 -19.17 0.74 -41.71
N VAL A 83 -20.38 0.34 -41.37
CA VAL A 83 -20.70 -0.28 -40.08
C VAL A 83 -20.06 -1.67 -39.96
N PHE A 84 -20.14 -2.50 -41.00
CA PHE A 84 -19.52 -3.84 -41.03
C PHE A 84 -18.01 -3.78 -40.82
N PHE A 85 -17.30 -2.95 -41.59
CA PHE A 85 -15.85 -2.84 -41.49
C PHE A 85 -15.38 -2.15 -40.20
N ALA A 86 -16.18 -1.22 -39.66
CA ALA A 86 -15.89 -0.60 -38.36
C ALA A 86 -15.87 -1.63 -37.24
N VAL A 87 -16.77 -2.63 -37.26
CA VAL A 87 -16.76 -3.71 -36.25
C VAL A 87 -15.71 -4.77 -36.52
N LEU A 88 -15.51 -5.15 -37.79
CA LEU A 88 -14.49 -6.12 -38.18
C LEU A 88 -13.09 -5.69 -37.72
N VAL A 89 -12.76 -4.40 -37.81
CA VAL A 89 -11.45 -3.86 -37.41
C VAL A 89 -11.48 -3.33 -35.96
N GLY A 90 -12.56 -2.68 -35.56
CA GLY A 90 -12.70 -2.04 -34.24
C GLY A 90 -12.83 -3.04 -33.10
N GLY A 91 -13.55 -4.15 -33.27
CA GLY A 91 -13.69 -5.18 -32.25
C GLY A 91 -12.35 -5.80 -31.82
N PRO A 92 -11.54 -6.31 -32.77
CA PRO A 92 -10.19 -6.79 -32.48
C PRO A 92 -9.29 -5.71 -31.88
N ALA A 93 -9.36 -4.46 -32.33
CA ALA A 93 -8.61 -3.35 -31.74
C ALA A 93 -8.97 -3.11 -30.26
N LEU A 94 -10.25 -3.15 -29.91
CA LEU A 94 -10.68 -3.08 -28.51
C LEU A 94 -10.16 -4.27 -27.69
N ALA A 95 -10.16 -5.48 -28.27
CA ALA A 95 -9.59 -6.67 -27.62
C ALA A 95 -8.08 -6.53 -27.37
N GLY A 96 -7.32 -6.03 -28.37
CA GLY A 96 -5.89 -5.75 -28.23
C GLY A 96 -5.60 -4.70 -27.15
N ALA A 97 -6.37 -3.60 -27.14
CA ALA A 97 -6.27 -2.56 -26.13
C ALA A 97 -6.57 -3.11 -24.72
N ALA A 98 -7.57 -3.99 -24.60
CA ALA A 98 -7.91 -4.65 -23.35
C ALA A 98 -6.77 -5.58 -22.85
N VAL A 99 -6.16 -6.37 -23.73
CA VAL A 99 -5.03 -7.24 -23.35
C VAL A 99 -3.83 -6.42 -22.86
N LYS A 100 -3.47 -5.33 -23.55
CA LYS A 100 -2.38 -4.45 -23.08
C LYS A 100 -2.72 -3.76 -21.77
N ALA A 101 -3.94 -3.25 -21.63
CA ALA A 101 -4.36 -2.61 -20.40
C ALA A 101 -4.28 -3.61 -19.23
N ARG A 102 -4.57 -4.91 -19.45
CA ARG A 102 -4.37 -5.98 -18.45
C ARG A 102 -2.90 -6.10 -18.06
N ALA A 103 -1.98 -6.18 -19.02
CA ALA A 103 -0.55 -6.28 -18.74
C ALA A 103 -0.03 -5.09 -17.94
N LEU A 104 -0.47 -3.87 -18.29
CA LEU A 104 -0.12 -2.64 -17.55
C LEU A 104 -0.71 -2.62 -16.14
N HIS A 105 -1.95 -3.09 -15.98
CA HIS A 105 -2.61 -3.15 -14.68
C HIS A 105 -1.90 -4.12 -13.73
N VAL A 106 -1.55 -5.33 -14.21
CA VAL A 106 -0.77 -6.31 -13.43
C VAL A 106 0.57 -5.71 -13.01
N GLY A 107 1.29 -5.04 -13.92
CA GLY A 107 2.54 -4.36 -13.59
C GLY A 107 2.39 -3.14 -12.67
N ARG A 108 1.20 -2.51 -12.59
CA ARG A 108 0.91 -1.46 -11.61
C ARG A 108 0.61 -2.06 -10.24
N LEU A 109 -0.14 -3.16 -10.17
CA LEU A 109 -0.46 -3.86 -8.92
C LEU A 109 0.79 -4.42 -8.25
N ALA A 110 1.69 -5.06 -9.01
CA ALA A 110 2.96 -5.53 -8.46
C ALA A 110 3.80 -4.39 -7.85
N ARG A 111 3.78 -3.20 -8.48
CA ARG A 111 4.47 -2.01 -7.95
C ARG A 111 3.82 -1.45 -6.69
N LEU A 112 2.48 -1.37 -6.67
CA LEU A 112 1.75 -0.91 -5.49
C LEU A 112 1.95 -1.87 -4.31
N GLN A 113 1.90 -3.17 -4.56
CA GLN A 113 2.17 -4.18 -3.53
C GLN A 113 3.59 -4.01 -2.95
N ALA A 114 4.61 -3.87 -3.79
CA ALA A 114 5.98 -3.64 -3.33
C ALA A 114 6.12 -2.32 -2.53
N GLN A 115 5.41 -1.26 -2.94
CA GLN A 115 5.41 0.02 -2.20
C GLN A 115 4.72 -0.10 -0.83
N LEU A 116 3.61 -0.83 -0.75
CA LEU A 116 2.89 -1.07 0.51
C LEU A 116 3.69 -1.95 1.46
N GLU A 117 4.35 -3.00 0.96
CA GLU A 117 5.24 -3.86 1.75
C GLU A 117 6.42 -3.06 2.33
N GLU A 118 7.03 -2.18 1.53
CA GLU A 118 8.12 -1.31 2.00
C GLU A 118 7.63 -0.29 3.05
N GLN A 119 6.48 0.35 2.83
CA GLN A 119 5.88 1.24 3.82
C GLN A 119 5.55 0.52 5.13
N GLN A 120 4.95 -0.67 5.05
CA GLN A 120 4.66 -1.48 6.23
C GLN A 120 5.94 -1.82 6.99
N ARG A 121 7.05 -2.11 6.30
CA ARG A 121 8.35 -2.36 6.93
C ARG A 121 8.88 -1.11 7.65
N ILE A 122 8.75 0.07 7.03
CA ILE A 122 9.15 1.34 7.64
C ILE A 122 8.31 1.64 8.89
N ASP A 123 6.99 1.48 8.82
CA ASP A 123 6.08 1.73 9.95
C ASP A 123 6.36 0.78 11.12
N VAL A 124 6.59 -0.51 10.83
CA VAL A 124 6.96 -1.51 11.83
C VAL A 124 8.28 -1.15 12.52
N GLU A 125 9.30 -0.77 11.75
CA GLU A 125 10.60 -0.39 12.31
C GLU A 125 10.51 0.91 13.12
N ALA A 126 9.75 1.91 12.65
CA ALA A 126 9.51 3.15 13.37
C ALA A 126 8.82 2.90 14.72
N ALA A 127 7.74 2.09 14.73
CA ALA A 127 7.02 1.74 15.94
C ALA A 127 7.90 0.94 16.93
N ARG A 128 8.75 0.06 16.42
CA ARG A 128 9.74 -0.67 17.24
C ARG A 128 10.72 0.29 17.90
N LEU A 129 11.25 1.26 17.15
CA LEU A 129 12.16 2.27 17.68
C LEU A 129 11.48 3.17 18.72
N ASP A 130 10.21 3.52 18.54
CA ASP A 130 9.46 4.32 19.51
C ASP A 130 9.29 3.57 20.86
N VAL A 131 8.96 2.27 20.81
CA VAL A 131 8.90 1.43 22.02
C VAL A 131 10.24 1.38 22.73
N LEU A 132 11.32 1.12 21.97
CA LEU A 132 12.67 1.06 22.52
C LEU A 132 13.02 2.37 23.22
N ASN A 133 12.85 3.51 22.55
CA ASN A 133 13.17 4.83 23.11
C ASN A 133 12.30 5.17 24.34
N GLY A 134 11.00 4.84 24.32
CA GLY A 134 10.08 5.16 25.41
C GLY A 134 10.38 4.38 26.68
N VAL A 135 10.49 3.05 26.58
CA VAL A 135 10.83 2.18 27.72
C VAL A 135 12.24 2.48 28.24
N GLN A 136 13.18 2.81 27.35
CA GLN A 136 14.54 3.21 27.73
C GLN A 136 14.60 4.52 28.51
N ALA A 137 13.75 5.51 28.21
CA ALA A 137 13.79 6.78 28.90
C ALA A 137 13.32 6.68 30.37
N GLU A 138 12.31 5.86 30.62
CA GLU A 138 11.59 5.85 31.89
C GLU A 138 12.08 4.75 32.85
N VAL A 139 12.17 3.51 32.37
CA VAL A 139 12.44 2.34 33.24
C VAL A 139 13.93 2.11 33.44
N HIS A 140 14.72 2.22 32.36
CA HIS A 140 16.17 1.98 32.44
C HIS A 140 16.88 3.03 33.29
N ALA A 141 16.49 4.30 33.22
CA ALA A 141 17.14 5.37 33.97
C ALA A 141 16.95 5.20 35.49
N ASP A 142 15.71 4.93 35.93
CA ASP A 142 15.40 4.77 37.36
C ASP A 142 16.03 3.49 37.94
N LEU A 143 16.00 2.37 37.19
CA LEU A 143 16.70 1.14 37.59
C LEU A 143 18.22 1.35 37.68
N ALA A 144 18.82 1.99 36.69
CA ALA A 144 20.25 2.26 36.68
C ALA A 144 20.68 3.14 37.87
N GLU A 145 19.91 4.17 38.19
CA GLU A 145 20.19 5.07 39.31
C GLU A 145 20.16 4.31 40.64
N ARG A 146 19.12 3.50 40.87
CA ARG A 146 18.96 2.73 42.11
C ARG A 146 20.04 1.65 42.28
N ILE A 147 20.38 0.93 41.21
CA ILE A 147 21.44 -0.09 41.23
C ILE A 147 22.81 0.57 41.48
N ALA A 148 23.09 1.72 40.84
CA ALA A 148 24.30 2.48 41.12
C ALA A 148 24.38 2.94 42.58
N GLY A 149 23.25 3.33 43.17
CA GLY A 149 23.15 3.67 44.59
C GLY A 149 23.50 2.49 45.52
N ILE A 150 23.10 1.27 45.17
CA ILE A 150 23.46 0.04 45.90
C ILE A 150 24.97 -0.20 45.83
N ALA A 151 25.56 -0.12 44.63
CA ALA A 151 27.00 -0.33 44.44
C ALA A 151 27.84 0.69 45.24
N LEU A 152 27.54 1.98 45.11
CA LEU A 152 28.26 3.05 45.81
C LEU A 152 28.14 2.92 47.34
N ARG A 153 26.96 2.57 47.85
CA ARG A 153 26.75 2.42 49.29
C ARG A 153 27.46 1.17 49.85
N ALA A 154 27.52 0.08 49.08
CA ALA A 154 28.29 -1.11 49.46
C ALA A 154 29.80 -0.81 49.53
N GLU A 155 30.36 -0.09 48.55
CA GLU A 155 31.75 0.37 48.58
C GLU A 155 32.04 1.36 49.73
N GLY A 156 31.11 2.27 50.00
CA GLY A 156 31.22 3.20 51.12
C GLY A 156 31.25 2.47 52.47
N ALA A 157 30.40 1.46 52.65
CA ALA A 157 30.36 0.64 53.84
C ALA A 157 31.64 -0.19 54.04
N LEU A 158 32.23 -0.71 52.96
CA LEU A 158 33.53 -1.40 52.98
C LEU A 158 34.66 -0.50 53.49
N ARG A 159 34.70 0.76 53.04
CA ARG A 159 35.74 1.71 53.44
C ARG A 159 35.54 2.25 54.85
N GLY A 160 34.28 2.40 55.27
CA GLY A 160 33.91 2.99 56.56
C GLY A 160 33.68 2.00 57.71
N GLY A 161 33.63 0.69 57.43
CA GLY A 161 33.32 -0.33 58.43
C GLY A 161 31.88 -0.26 58.97
N ASP A 162 30.93 0.21 58.16
CA ASP A 162 29.53 0.40 58.59
C ASP A 162 28.78 -0.93 58.68
N ARG A 163 28.62 -1.41 59.91
CA ARG A 163 27.91 -2.67 60.21
C ARG A 163 26.41 -2.61 59.93
N THR A 164 25.83 -1.41 59.77
CA THR A 164 24.39 -1.22 59.54
C THR A 164 23.99 -1.17 58.06
N ALA A 165 24.94 -1.31 57.14
CA ALA A 165 24.70 -1.17 55.71
C ALA A 165 23.89 -2.32 55.09
N LEU A 166 24.07 -3.57 55.54
CA LEU A 166 23.44 -4.75 54.92
C LEU A 166 21.89 -4.72 54.91
N PRO A 167 21.19 -4.37 56.02
CA PRO A 167 19.72 -4.23 56.02
C PRO A 167 19.20 -3.12 55.10
N VAL A 168 20.02 -2.09 54.84
CA VAL A 168 19.66 -1.01 53.92
C VAL A 168 19.81 -1.48 52.48
N LEU A 169 20.94 -2.12 52.14
CA LEU A 169 21.21 -2.66 50.81
C LEU A 169 20.17 -3.72 50.41
N GLU A 170 19.78 -4.60 51.33
CA GLU A 170 18.73 -5.59 51.09
C GLU A 170 17.38 -4.93 50.79
N ARG A 171 17.00 -3.89 51.54
CA ARG A 171 15.76 -3.13 51.28
C ARG A 171 15.81 -2.41 49.92
N GLN A 172 16.95 -1.82 49.56
CA GLN A 172 17.12 -1.16 48.27
C GLN A 172 17.03 -2.17 47.11
N ALA A 173 17.64 -3.36 47.25
CA ALA A 173 17.54 -4.41 46.24
C ALA A 173 16.10 -4.93 46.07
N ARG A 174 15.34 -5.08 47.16
CA ARG A 174 13.90 -5.41 47.07
C ARG A 174 13.08 -4.33 46.38
N GLN A 175 13.35 -3.05 46.66
CA GLN A 175 12.67 -1.95 45.96
C GLN A 175 12.95 -1.97 44.45
N VAL A 176 14.17 -2.30 44.04
CA VAL A 176 14.50 -2.46 42.61
C VAL A 176 13.71 -3.63 42.00
N LEU A 177 13.57 -4.75 42.71
CA LEU A 177 12.78 -5.90 42.25
C LEU A 177 11.28 -5.59 42.11
N ASP A 178 10.71 -4.82 43.05
CA ASP A 178 9.31 -4.42 42.98
C ASP A 178 9.08 -3.45 41.82
N LEU A 179 9.97 -2.47 41.64
CA LEU A 179 9.89 -1.52 40.52
C LEU A 179 10.03 -2.21 39.15
N LEU A 180 10.91 -3.20 39.06
CA LEU A 180 11.04 -4.07 37.88
C LEU A 180 9.75 -4.86 37.63
N ARG A 181 9.12 -5.41 38.68
CA ARG A 181 7.86 -6.15 38.55
C ARG A 181 6.74 -5.26 38.05
N ASP A 182 6.63 -4.04 38.57
CA ASP A 182 5.60 -3.08 38.15
C ASP A 182 5.81 -2.65 36.69
N ALA A 183 7.06 -2.34 36.30
CA ALA A 183 7.39 -2.00 34.93
C ALA A 183 7.12 -3.16 33.95
N VAL A 184 7.50 -4.40 34.30
CA VAL A 184 7.21 -5.60 33.50
C VAL A 184 5.72 -5.91 33.42
N GLY A 185 4.97 -5.66 34.49
CA GLY A 185 3.51 -5.78 34.51
C GLY A 185 2.85 -4.84 33.52
N PHE A 186 3.22 -3.55 33.56
CA PHE A 186 2.73 -2.54 32.63
C PHE A 186 3.02 -2.90 31.16
N MET A 187 4.23 -3.37 30.87
CA MET A 187 4.62 -3.79 29.51
C MET A 187 3.82 -4.99 28.99
N ARG A 188 3.31 -5.87 29.87
CA ARG A 188 2.52 -7.05 29.51
C ARG A 188 1.01 -6.77 29.39
N GLU A 189 0.46 -5.87 30.20
CA GLU A 189 -0.98 -5.51 30.14
C GLU A 189 -1.35 -4.75 28.86
N GLU A 190 -0.44 -3.92 28.33
CA GLU A 190 -0.69 -3.21 27.07
C GLU A 190 -0.46 -4.09 25.82
N ALA A 191 -0.02 -5.34 25.97
CA ALA A 191 0.08 -6.26 24.84
C ALA A 191 -1.35 -6.65 24.43
N PRO A 192 -1.87 -6.18 23.28
CA PRO A 192 -3.22 -6.52 22.88
C PRO A 192 -3.32 -8.04 22.76
N THR A 193 -4.29 -8.64 23.43
CA THR A 193 -4.66 -10.04 23.27
C THR A 193 -4.85 -10.31 21.78
N ALA A 194 -3.84 -10.94 21.18
CA ALA A 194 -3.82 -11.21 19.77
C ALA A 194 -5.01 -12.11 19.42
N ALA A 195 -5.76 -11.70 18.39
CA ALA A 195 -6.67 -12.53 17.58
C ALA A 195 -8.21 -12.41 17.73
N ALA A 196 -8.78 -11.47 18.49
CA ALA A 196 -10.23 -11.27 18.45
C ALA A 196 -10.62 -10.08 17.56
N ASP A 197 -11.31 -10.37 16.45
CA ASP A 197 -12.04 -9.44 15.57
C ASP A 197 -11.27 -8.27 14.96
N VAL A 198 -10.52 -8.56 13.89
CA VAL A 198 -10.57 -7.65 12.73
C VAL A 198 -11.67 -8.20 11.84
N PRO A 199 -12.85 -7.55 11.75
CA PRO A 199 -13.86 -7.96 10.81
C PRO A 199 -13.22 -7.95 9.42
N GLY A 200 -13.14 -9.11 8.78
CA GLY A 200 -12.76 -9.17 7.37
C GLY A 200 -13.72 -8.29 6.57
N PRO A 201 -13.26 -7.63 5.51
CA PRO A 201 -14.13 -6.81 4.69
C PRO A 201 -15.36 -7.63 4.29
N GLU A 202 -16.56 -7.15 4.65
CA GLU A 202 -17.79 -7.82 4.26
C GLU A 202 -17.79 -7.91 2.73
N PRO A 203 -17.95 -9.11 2.15
CA PRO A 203 -18.03 -9.25 0.71
C PRO A 203 -19.25 -8.47 0.23
N THR A 204 -19.01 -7.31 -0.37
CA THR A 204 -20.06 -6.53 -1.04
C THR A 204 -20.55 -7.34 -2.23
N ALA A 205 -21.64 -8.08 -2.02
CA ALA A 205 -22.28 -8.86 -3.07
C ALA A 205 -22.68 -7.90 -4.21
N PRO A 206 -22.55 -8.35 -5.48
CA PRO A 206 -22.91 -7.52 -6.62
C PRO A 206 -24.38 -7.12 -6.51
N ARG A 207 -24.67 -5.82 -6.63
CA ARG A 207 -26.04 -5.32 -6.79
C ARG A 207 -26.54 -5.77 -8.16
N THR A 208 -27.12 -6.97 -8.21
CA THR A 208 -27.88 -7.51 -9.34
C THR A 208 -29.30 -6.94 -9.40
N ASP A 209 -29.59 -5.93 -8.58
CA ASP A 209 -30.92 -5.35 -8.45
C ASP A 209 -31.33 -4.58 -9.71
N TRP A 210 -32.64 -4.55 -9.93
CA TRP A 210 -33.27 -3.73 -10.96
C TRP A 210 -32.83 -2.27 -10.82
N SER A 211 -32.35 -1.67 -11.91
CA SER A 211 -31.93 -0.27 -11.93
C SER A 211 -32.86 0.56 -12.81
N PRO A 212 -33.21 1.80 -12.40
CA PRO A 212 -34.03 2.70 -13.22
C PRO A 212 -33.45 2.93 -14.63
N SER A 213 -32.12 2.82 -14.77
CA SER A 213 -31.43 2.94 -16.05
C SER A 213 -31.80 1.87 -17.08
N ASP A 214 -32.19 0.67 -16.64
CA ASP A 214 -32.58 -0.42 -17.55
C ASP A 214 -33.97 -0.20 -18.14
N ALA A 215 -34.90 0.32 -17.32
CA ALA A 215 -36.22 0.74 -17.78
C ALA A 215 -36.13 1.92 -18.77
N LEU A 216 -35.24 2.89 -18.48
CA LEU A 216 -35.01 4.03 -19.37
C LEU A 216 -34.45 3.59 -20.73
N MET A 217 -33.48 2.67 -20.75
CA MET A 217 -32.91 2.13 -21.99
C MET A 217 -33.96 1.35 -22.80
N ALA A 218 -34.76 0.52 -22.14
CA ALA A 218 -35.86 -0.21 -22.78
C ALA A 218 -36.89 0.75 -23.39
N ALA A 219 -37.29 1.79 -22.65
CA ALA A 219 -38.23 2.81 -23.13
C ALA A 219 -37.66 3.62 -24.30
N ALA A 220 -36.39 4.03 -24.23
CA ALA A 220 -35.74 4.79 -25.30
C ALA A 220 -35.65 3.97 -26.61
N LEU A 221 -35.28 2.69 -26.52
CA LEU A 221 -35.26 1.79 -27.67
C LEU A 221 -36.67 1.51 -28.21
N ALA A 222 -37.66 1.35 -27.33
CA ALA A 222 -39.05 1.16 -27.73
C ALA A 222 -39.60 2.37 -28.51
N VAL A 223 -39.32 3.59 -28.05
CA VAL A 223 -39.70 4.82 -28.75
C VAL A 223 -38.97 4.94 -30.08
N ALA A 224 -37.66 4.72 -30.11
CA ALA A 224 -36.87 4.79 -31.34
C ALA A 224 -37.37 3.78 -32.39
N MET A 225 -37.62 2.53 -31.98
CA MET A 225 -38.13 1.48 -32.87
C MET A 225 -39.54 1.81 -33.35
N GLY A 226 -40.42 2.33 -32.49
CA GLY A 226 -41.76 2.77 -32.89
C GLY A 226 -41.73 3.92 -33.90
N VAL A 227 -40.84 4.90 -33.73
CA VAL A 227 -40.65 6.01 -34.68
C VAL A 227 -40.11 5.50 -36.01
N GLU A 228 -39.13 4.60 -36.01
CA GLU A 228 -38.56 4.03 -37.22
C GLU A 228 -39.62 3.26 -38.04
N VAL A 229 -40.43 2.43 -37.37
CA VAL A 229 -41.55 1.74 -38.03
C VAL A 229 -42.57 2.72 -38.60
N ALA A 230 -42.88 3.80 -37.89
CA ALA A 230 -43.81 4.82 -38.38
C ALA A 230 -43.30 5.58 -39.62
N LEU A 231 -41.98 5.65 -39.81
CA LEU A 231 -41.34 6.33 -40.94
C LEU A 231 -41.17 5.42 -42.17
N ILE A 232 -41.00 4.11 -41.96
CA ILE A 232 -40.70 3.15 -43.02
C ILE A 232 -41.96 2.39 -43.49
N SER A 233 -42.99 2.29 -42.65
CA SER A 233 -44.21 1.57 -43.01
C SER A 233 -45.08 2.36 -43.99
N ASP A 234 -45.45 1.71 -45.11
CA ASP A 234 -46.44 2.23 -46.06
C ASP A 234 -47.90 2.06 -45.57
N GLY A 235 -48.10 1.56 -44.34
CA GLY A 235 -49.42 1.27 -43.79
C GLY A 235 -50.17 2.52 -43.31
N GLU A 236 -51.46 2.62 -43.63
CA GLU A 236 -52.34 3.67 -43.12
C GLU A 236 -53.31 3.16 -42.04
N GLY A 237 -53.75 4.06 -41.15
CA GLY A 237 -54.83 3.78 -40.21
C GLY A 237 -54.46 2.87 -39.02
N PRO A 238 -55.39 2.05 -38.49
CA PRO A 238 -55.18 1.28 -37.26
C PRO A 238 -54.03 0.26 -37.34
N LEU A 239 -53.74 -0.27 -38.53
CA LEU A 239 -52.70 -1.29 -38.73
C LEU A 239 -51.29 -0.73 -38.45
N LEU A 240 -51.04 0.53 -38.79
CA LEU A 240 -49.79 1.23 -38.49
C LEU A 240 -49.53 1.29 -36.98
N TRP A 241 -50.55 1.64 -36.20
CA TRP A 241 -50.42 1.71 -34.74
C TRP A 241 -50.18 0.35 -34.11
N VAL A 242 -50.77 -0.72 -34.66
CA VAL A 242 -50.48 -2.09 -34.21
C VAL A 242 -49.03 -2.48 -34.51
N ALA A 243 -48.48 -2.10 -35.68
CA ALA A 243 -47.08 -2.33 -36.02
C ALA A 243 -46.12 -1.53 -35.11
N VAL A 244 -46.40 -0.25 -34.87
CA VAL A 244 -45.60 0.62 -33.99
C VAL A 244 -45.59 0.09 -32.54
N VAL A 245 -46.77 -0.24 -31.99
CA VAL A 245 -46.87 -0.78 -30.62
C VAL A 245 -46.25 -2.18 -30.53
N GLY A 246 -46.46 -3.02 -31.55
CA GLY A 246 -45.87 -4.35 -31.64
C GLY A 246 -44.34 -4.30 -31.63
N ALA A 247 -43.75 -3.43 -32.45
CA ALA A 247 -42.31 -3.23 -32.53
C ALA A 247 -41.72 -2.65 -31.22
N ALA A 248 -42.40 -1.67 -30.62
CA ALA A 248 -42.02 -1.12 -29.31
C ALA A 248 -42.06 -2.19 -28.20
N ALA A 249 -43.02 -3.12 -28.26
CA ALA A 249 -43.15 -4.20 -27.28
C ALA A 249 -41.95 -5.15 -27.28
N VAL A 250 -41.25 -5.32 -28.42
CA VAL A 250 -40.03 -6.16 -28.55
C VAL A 250 -38.91 -5.68 -27.61
N CYS A 251 -38.88 -4.41 -27.24
CA CYS A 251 -37.88 -3.86 -26.32
C CYS A 251 -38.20 -4.11 -24.84
N THR A 252 -39.44 -4.50 -24.49
CA THR A 252 -39.85 -4.70 -23.08
C THR A 252 -39.02 -5.74 -22.32
N PRO A 253 -38.54 -6.86 -22.92
CA PRO A 253 -37.76 -7.85 -22.20
C PRO A 253 -36.40 -7.33 -21.72
N LEU A 254 -35.90 -6.20 -22.24
CA LEU A 254 -34.65 -5.57 -21.80
C LEU A 254 -34.67 -5.17 -20.32
N VAL A 255 -35.84 -4.97 -19.71
CA VAL A 255 -35.96 -4.66 -18.28
C VAL A 255 -35.37 -5.77 -17.41
N TRP A 256 -35.43 -7.03 -17.87
CA TRP A 256 -34.88 -8.19 -17.15
C TRP A 256 -33.45 -8.56 -17.58
N ARG A 257 -32.78 -7.73 -18.39
CA ARG A 257 -31.47 -8.07 -18.97
C ARG A 257 -30.35 -8.32 -17.95
N ARG A 258 -30.46 -7.78 -16.73
CA ARG A 258 -29.45 -7.93 -15.65
C ARG A 258 -29.77 -9.08 -14.70
N THR A 259 -31.04 -9.32 -14.40
CA THR A 259 -31.50 -10.37 -13.48
C THR A 259 -31.71 -11.70 -14.19
N HIS A 260 -32.31 -11.69 -15.38
CA HIS A 260 -32.60 -12.88 -16.19
C HIS A 260 -32.21 -12.66 -17.68
N PRO A 261 -30.91 -12.48 -18.00
CA PRO A 261 -30.43 -12.18 -19.36
C PRO A 261 -30.88 -13.20 -20.42
N ILE A 262 -30.93 -14.49 -20.09
CA ILE A 262 -31.36 -15.54 -21.03
C ILE A 262 -32.85 -15.44 -21.32
N PHE A 263 -33.67 -15.15 -20.30
CA PHE A 263 -35.11 -14.94 -20.47
C PHE A 263 -35.38 -13.69 -21.31
N ALA A 264 -34.69 -12.59 -21.01
CA ALA A 264 -34.79 -11.35 -21.77
C ALA A 264 -34.48 -11.56 -23.26
N ALA A 265 -33.40 -12.28 -23.56
CA ALA A 265 -33.02 -12.60 -24.93
C ALA A 265 -34.04 -13.53 -25.61
N ALA A 266 -34.45 -14.62 -24.95
CA ALA A 266 -35.43 -15.55 -25.51
C ALA A 266 -36.79 -14.89 -25.77
N ALA A 267 -37.29 -14.07 -24.84
CA ALA A 267 -38.56 -13.37 -24.96
C ALA A 267 -38.51 -12.30 -26.06
N ALA A 268 -37.42 -11.53 -26.14
CA ALA A 268 -37.26 -10.52 -27.20
C ALA A 268 -37.12 -11.17 -28.58
N SER A 269 -36.38 -12.28 -28.70
CA SER A 269 -36.29 -13.04 -29.94
C SER A 269 -37.64 -13.63 -30.36
N ALA A 270 -38.39 -14.23 -29.43
CA ALA A 270 -39.70 -14.80 -29.73
C ALA A 270 -40.71 -13.73 -30.18
N LEU A 271 -40.73 -12.59 -29.49
CA LEU A 271 -41.59 -11.46 -29.85
C LEU A 271 -41.13 -10.82 -31.17
N GLY A 272 -39.82 -10.75 -31.42
CA GLY A 272 -39.26 -10.29 -32.69
C GLY A 272 -39.68 -11.17 -33.86
N VAL A 273 -39.62 -12.49 -33.74
CA VAL A 273 -40.11 -13.41 -34.79
C VAL A 273 -41.61 -13.20 -35.05
N LEU A 274 -42.42 -13.06 -34.00
CA LEU A 274 -43.86 -12.84 -34.14
C LEU A 274 -44.17 -11.53 -34.88
N VAL A 275 -43.50 -10.43 -34.50
CA VAL A 275 -43.71 -9.12 -35.13
C VAL A 275 -43.18 -9.12 -36.58
N SER A 276 -42.02 -9.73 -36.84
CA SER A 276 -41.50 -9.91 -38.20
C SER A 276 -42.42 -10.72 -39.12
N ALA A 277 -43.06 -11.75 -38.59
CA ALA A 277 -43.95 -12.62 -39.38
C ALA A 277 -45.27 -11.96 -39.76
N TRP A 278 -45.81 -11.09 -38.90
CA TRP A 278 -47.22 -10.66 -38.99
C TRP A 278 -47.42 -9.15 -39.14
N LEU A 279 -46.41 -8.32 -38.86
CA LEU A 279 -46.56 -6.87 -38.78
C LEU A 279 -45.53 -6.11 -39.61
N THR A 280 -44.25 -6.24 -39.28
CA THR A 280 -43.16 -5.49 -39.93
C THR A 280 -41.86 -6.27 -39.82
N PRO A 281 -41.09 -6.43 -40.92
CA PRO A 281 -39.81 -7.12 -40.88
C PRO A 281 -38.81 -6.35 -40.01
N ILE A 282 -38.55 -6.87 -38.80
CA ILE A 282 -37.63 -6.24 -37.83
C ILE A 282 -36.17 -6.30 -38.31
N SER A 283 -35.82 -7.28 -39.15
CA SER A 283 -34.48 -7.40 -39.73
C SER A 283 -34.05 -6.15 -40.50
N SER A 284 -35.01 -5.43 -41.09
CA SER A 284 -34.76 -4.22 -41.88
C SER A 284 -34.70 -2.94 -41.03
N LEU A 285 -34.87 -3.04 -39.70
CA LEU A 285 -34.82 -1.90 -38.78
C LEU A 285 -33.42 -1.76 -38.16
N VAL A 286 -32.85 -0.56 -38.25
CA VAL A 286 -31.58 -0.20 -37.61
C VAL A 286 -31.69 -0.31 -36.09
N THR A 287 -32.85 0.03 -35.53
CA THR A 287 -33.14 -0.15 -34.08
C THR A 287 -33.23 -1.63 -33.68
N GLY A 288 -33.54 -2.54 -34.60
CA GLY A 288 -33.48 -4.00 -34.40
C GLY A 288 -32.06 -4.47 -34.12
N ILE A 289 -31.07 -3.95 -34.86
CA ILE A 289 -29.64 -4.20 -34.63
C ILE A 289 -29.20 -3.69 -33.25
N ALA A 290 -29.65 -2.50 -32.85
CA ALA A 290 -29.35 -1.93 -31.53
C ALA A 290 -29.93 -2.77 -30.38
N LEU A 291 -31.17 -3.26 -30.53
CA LEU A 291 -31.81 -4.17 -29.57
C LEU A 291 -31.02 -5.48 -29.43
N LEU A 292 -30.68 -6.13 -30.55
CA LEU A 292 -29.91 -7.38 -30.54
C LEU A 292 -28.54 -7.17 -29.90
N SER A 293 -27.86 -6.06 -30.22
CA SER A 293 -26.58 -5.69 -29.60
C SER A 293 -26.69 -5.57 -28.09
N ALA A 294 -27.75 -4.93 -27.60
CA ALA A 294 -28.01 -4.78 -26.16
C ALA A 294 -28.25 -6.13 -25.47
N LEU A 295 -28.93 -7.07 -26.14
CA LEU A 295 -29.20 -8.42 -25.61
C LEU A 295 -27.92 -9.28 -25.57
N PHE A 296 -27.16 -9.33 -26.66
CA PHE A 296 -25.87 -10.03 -26.73
C PHE A 296 -24.86 -9.47 -25.74
N TYR A 297 -24.76 -8.14 -25.63
CA TYR A 297 -23.96 -7.48 -24.60
C TYR A 297 -24.40 -7.90 -23.19
N SER A 298 -25.71 -7.95 -22.92
CA SER A 298 -26.24 -8.30 -21.60
C SER A 298 -25.94 -9.75 -21.22
N ILE A 299 -26.00 -10.67 -22.17
CA ILE A 299 -25.54 -12.06 -21.97
C ILE A 299 -24.05 -12.08 -21.65
N GLY A 300 -23.22 -11.36 -22.42
CA GLY A 300 -21.80 -11.29 -22.16
C GLY A 300 -21.45 -10.67 -20.80
N ALA A 301 -22.19 -9.64 -20.40
CA ALA A 301 -21.93 -8.86 -19.21
C ALA A 301 -22.40 -9.55 -17.92
N TRP A 302 -23.58 -10.17 -17.95
CA TRP A 302 -24.30 -10.60 -16.75
C TRP A 302 -24.49 -12.12 -16.62
N CYS A 303 -24.30 -12.92 -17.68
CA CYS A 303 -24.39 -14.38 -17.53
C CYS A 303 -23.16 -14.98 -16.83
N PRO A 304 -23.35 -16.01 -15.98
CA PRO A 304 -22.26 -16.81 -15.45
C PRO A 304 -21.41 -17.43 -16.57
N ALA A 305 -20.11 -17.60 -16.32
CA ALA A 305 -19.14 -18.13 -17.28
C ALA A 305 -19.51 -19.51 -17.88
N ARG A 306 -20.42 -20.25 -17.26
CA ARG A 306 -20.94 -21.55 -17.76
C ARG A 306 -22.18 -21.43 -18.67
N ARG A 307 -22.94 -20.34 -18.59
CA ARG A 307 -24.26 -20.19 -19.27
C ARG A 307 -24.26 -19.17 -20.40
N TRP A 308 -23.22 -18.35 -20.54
CA TRP A 308 -23.16 -17.34 -21.61
C TRP A 308 -23.14 -17.95 -23.02
N LEU A 309 -22.53 -19.12 -23.22
CA LEU A 309 -22.57 -19.84 -24.51
C LEU A 309 -24.00 -20.24 -24.88
N LEU A 310 -24.76 -20.77 -23.92
CA LEU A 310 -26.16 -21.13 -24.11
C LEU A 310 -27.01 -19.90 -24.44
N GLY A 311 -26.86 -18.82 -23.68
CA GLY A 311 -27.57 -17.56 -23.96
C GLY A 311 -27.22 -16.99 -25.34
N GLY A 312 -25.92 -17.00 -25.70
CA GLY A 312 -25.46 -16.56 -27.01
C GLY A 312 -26.03 -17.40 -28.15
N ALA A 313 -26.08 -18.73 -27.99
CA ALA A 313 -26.67 -19.65 -28.95
C ALA A 313 -28.18 -19.44 -29.11
N ILE A 314 -28.93 -19.24 -28.02
CA ILE A 314 -30.38 -18.94 -28.06
C ILE A 314 -30.64 -17.63 -28.83
N THR A 315 -29.85 -16.59 -28.53
CA THR A 315 -30.03 -15.29 -29.18
C THR A 315 -29.63 -15.36 -30.66
N ALA A 316 -28.58 -16.10 -31.00
CA ALA A 316 -28.18 -16.34 -32.38
C ALA A 316 -29.25 -17.14 -33.17
N ALA A 317 -29.86 -18.15 -32.56
CA ALA A 317 -30.99 -18.87 -33.16
C ALA A 317 -32.20 -17.94 -33.38
N GLY A 318 -32.45 -17.01 -32.46
CA GLY A 318 -33.45 -15.96 -32.61
C GLY A 318 -33.18 -15.05 -33.82
N VAL A 319 -31.93 -14.62 -34.01
CA VAL A 319 -31.52 -13.83 -35.19
C VAL A 319 -31.77 -14.61 -36.48
N VAL A 320 -31.34 -15.88 -36.55
CA VAL A 320 -31.57 -16.75 -37.71
C VAL A 320 -33.07 -16.87 -38.01
N ALA A 321 -33.91 -17.03 -36.98
CA ALA A 321 -35.36 -17.14 -37.15
C ALA A 321 -36.01 -15.83 -37.61
N ILE A 322 -35.56 -14.68 -37.11
CA ILE A 322 -36.04 -13.36 -37.54
C ILE A 322 -35.69 -13.12 -39.02
N GLU A 323 -34.46 -13.43 -39.42
CA GLU A 323 -33.99 -13.30 -40.80
C GLU A 323 -34.70 -14.26 -41.77
N PHE A 324 -34.96 -15.51 -41.34
CA PHE A 324 -35.66 -16.50 -42.16
C PHE A 324 -37.10 -16.08 -42.52
N VAL A 325 -37.73 -15.32 -41.62
CA VAL A 325 -39.10 -14.81 -41.79
C VAL A 325 -39.10 -13.46 -42.53
N GLY A 326 -37.99 -12.72 -42.50
CA GLY A 326 -37.83 -11.42 -43.15
C GLY A 326 -37.41 -11.51 -44.62
N PRO A 327 -37.14 -10.36 -45.27
CA PRO A 327 -36.76 -10.28 -46.69
C PRO A 327 -35.41 -10.94 -47.04
N GLY A 328 -34.69 -11.51 -46.06
CA GLY A 328 -33.49 -12.33 -46.30
C GLY A 328 -32.25 -11.52 -46.64
N GLU A 329 -31.97 -10.45 -45.89
CA GLU A 329 -30.83 -9.54 -46.10
C GLU A 329 -29.46 -10.17 -45.73
N GLY A 330 -29.48 -11.35 -45.12
CA GLY A 330 -28.30 -12.17 -44.87
C GLY A 330 -27.92 -12.23 -43.39
N VAL A 331 -27.82 -13.46 -42.87
CA VAL A 331 -27.65 -13.70 -41.42
C VAL A 331 -26.21 -13.41 -40.92
N GLY A 332 -25.23 -13.45 -41.84
CA GLY A 332 -23.81 -13.34 -41.53
C GLY A 332 -23.41 -12.03 -40.81
N PRO A 333 -23.68 -10.84 -41.38
CA PRO A 333 -23.33 -9.55 -40.79
C PRO A 333 -23.98 -9.31 -39.43
N VAL A 334 -25.27 -9.62 -39.31
CA VAL A 334 -26.04 -9.42 -38.07
C VAL A 334 -25.48 -10.29 -36.94
N LEU A 335 -25.12 -11.56 -37.24
CA LEU A 335 -24.48 -12.44 -36.28
C LEU A 335 -23.07 -11.98 -35.92
N LEU A 336 -22.27 -11.53 -36.89
CA LEU A 336 -20.92 -11.02 -36.64
C LEU A 336 -20.95 -9.78 -35.73
N TRP A 337 -21.86 -8.84 -36.02
CA TRP A 337 -22.10 -7.65 -35.21
C TRP A 337 -22.51 -8.01 -33.79
N SER A 338 -23.50 -8.89 -33.66
CA SER A 338 -24.03 -9.39 -32.40
C SER A 338 -22.98 -10.12 -31.55
N LEU A 339 -22.11 -10.91 -32.19
CA LEU A 339 -21.02 -11.60 -31.52
C LEU A 339 -20.00 -10.61 -30.93
N SER A 340 -19.74 -9.51 -31.63
CA SER A 340 -18.85 -8.45 -31.13
C SER A 340 -19.38 -7.79 -29.85
N ALA A 341 -20.71 -7.56 -29.77
CA ALA A 341 -21.37 -7.02 -28.59
C ALA A 341 -21.29 -7.98 -27.39
N LEU A 342 -21.44 -9.29 -27.64
CA LEU A 342 -21.25 -10.32 -26.63
C LEU A 342 -19.82 -10.35 -26.10
N LEU A 343 -18.84 -10.33 -27.00
CA LEU A 343 -17.43 -10.30 -26.61
C LEU A 343 -17.10 -9.05 -25.80
N LEU A 344 -17.63 -7.89 -26.20
CA LEU A 344 -17.50 -6.64 -25.45
C LEU A 344 -18.10 -6.76 -24.05
N GLY A 345 -19.30 -7.34 -23.91
CA GLY A 345 -19.92 -7.64 -22.62
C GLY A 345 -19.03 -8.53 -21.73
N ARG A 346 -18.45 -9.59 -22.31
CA ARG A 346 -17.54 -10.51 -21.59
C ARG A 346 -16.26 -9.82 -21.14
N ILE A 347 -15.70 -8.97 -21.99
CA ILE A 347 -14.52 -8.16 -21.68
C ILE A 347 -14.85 -7.23 -20.51
N VAL A 348 -15.92 -6.44 -20.61
CA VAL A 348 -16.34 -5.47 -19.57
C VAL A 348 -16.63 -6.16 -18.23
N SER A 349 -17.37 -7.27 -18.23
CA SER A 349 -17.63 -8.05 -17.01
C SER A 349 -16.34 -8.59 -16.39
N GLY A 350 -15.44 -9.10 -17.23
CA GLY A 350 -14.11 -9.53 -16.77
C GLY A 350 -13.27 -8.37 -16.21
N TRP A 351 -13.42 -7.16 -16.73
CA TRP A 351 -12.77 -5.95 -16.18
C TRP A 351 -13.35 -5.54 -14.83
N GLN A 352 -14.68 -5.55 -14.69
CA GLN A 352 -15.36 -5.18 -13.45
C GLN A 352 -15.01 -6.14 -12.32
N GLU A 353 -15.08 -7.46 -12.56
CA GLU A 353 -14.72 -8.48 -11.58
C GLU A 353 -13.26 -8.36 -11.14
N ARG A 354 -12.35 -8.00 -12.06
CA ARG A 354 -10.94 -7.78 -11.72
C ARG A 354 -10.74 -6.52 -10.88
N LEU A 355 -11.39 -5.41 -11.24
CA LEU A 355 -11.33 -4.19 -10.44
C LEU A 355 -11.83 -4.44 -9.02
N ARG A 356 -12.86 -5.27 -8.86
CA ARG A 356 -13.39 -5.70 -7.56
C ARG A 356 -12.34 -6.48 -6.76
N ARG A 357 -11.78 -7.55 -7.32
CA ARG A 357 -10.72 -8.34 -6.64
C ARG A 357 -9.50 -7.51 -6.28
N THR A 358 -9.11 -6.59 -7.15
CA THR A 358 -8.02 -5.64 -6.88
C THR A 358 -8.32 -4.77 -5.65
N ARG A 359 -9.55 -4.25 -5.53
CA ARG A 359 -9.96 -3.47 -4.36
C ARG A 359 -9.98 -4.32 -3.09
N GLU A 360 -10.55 -5.52 -3.16
CA GLU A 360 -10.58 -6.48 -2.05
C GLU A 360 -9.17 -6.78 -1.53
N VAL A 361 -8.19 -6.99 -2.42
CA VAL A 361 -6.79 -7.23 -2.02
C VAL A 361 -6.15 -5.99 -1.40
N VAL A 362 -6.38 -4.80 -1.94
CA VAL A 362 -5.84 -3.55 -1.37
C VAL A 362 -6.42 -3.30 0.02
N GLU A 363 -7.74 -3.44 0.19
CA GLU A 363 -8.41 -3.30 1.49
C GLU A 363 -7.94 -4.35 2.51
N ALA A 364 -7.71 -5.60 2.07
CA ALA A 364 -7.13 -6.65 2.92
C ALA A 364 -5.69 -6.33 3.36
N LEU A 365 -4.87 -5.75 2.48
CA LEU A 365 -3.51 -5.31 2.84
C LEU A 365 -3.54 -4.11 3.79
N GLU A 366 -4.41 -3.14 3.57
CA GLU A 366 -4.55 -1.95 4.42
C GLU A 366 -5.04 -2.32 5.84
N SER A 367 -6.01 -3.22 5.95
CA SER A 367 -6.49 -3.74 7.24
C SER A 367 -5.42 -4.56 7.97
N GLY A 368 -4.61 -5.34 7.23
CA GLY A 368 -3.48 -6.09 7.78
C GLY A 368 -2.35 -5.21 8.33
N ARG A 369 -2.13 -4.01 7.76
CA ARG A 369 -1.03 -3.11 8.14
C ARG A 369 -1.07 -2.73 9.63
N GLY A 370 -2.25 -2.33 10.13
CA GLY A 370 -2.40 -1.96 11.53
C GLY A 370 -2.17 -3.12 12.50
N ALA A 371 -2.60 -4.34 12.12
CA ALA A 371 -2.38 -5.53 12.92
C ALA A 371 -0.90 -5.91 13.00
N ALA A 372 -0.17 -5.79 11.89
CA ALA A 372 1.27 -6.09 11.84
C ALA A 372 2.09 -5.14 12.72
N VAL A 373 1.80 -3.83 12.69
CA VAL A 373 2.47 -2.84 13.55
C VAL A 373 2.22 -3.14 15.02
N ARG A 374 0.97 -3.40 15.42
CA ARG A 374 0.62 -3.74 16.81
C ARG A 374 1.32 -5.02 17.30
N LEU A 375 1.36 -6.04 16.46
CA LEU A 375 2.02 -7.30 16.78
C LEU A 375 3.54 -7.12 16.94
N ALA A 376 4.16 -6.32 16.06
CA ALA A 376 5.58 -6.03 16.16
C ALA A 376 5.92 -5.26 17.45
N VAL A 377 5.11 -4.25 17.80
CA VAL A 377 5.23 -3.50 19.05
C VAL A 377 5.09 -4.42 20.27
N ALA A 378 4.08 -5.29 20.29
CA ALA A 378 3.85 -6.22 21.40
C ALA A 378 5.04 -7.19 21.59
N ARG A 379 5.57 -7.74 20.50
CA ARG A 379 6.75 -8.62 20.53
C ARG A 379 7.99 -7.90 21.06
N GLU A 380 8.20 -6.65 20.66
CA GLU A 380 9.35 -5.89 21.15
C GLU A 380 9.24 -5.59 22.65
N ARG A 381 8.04 -5.22 23.12
CA ARG A 381 7.78 -5.00 24.55
C ARG A 381 8.02 -6.27 25.38
N GLU A 382 7.59 -7.42 24.89
CA GLU A 382 7.83 -8.71 25.56
C GLU A 382 9.33 -9.06 25.60
N ALA A 383 10.04 -8.85 24.48
CA ALA A 383 11.48 -9.07 24.41
C ALA A 383 12.25 -8.16 25.39
N LEU A 384 11.87 -6.87 25.47
CA LEU A 384 12.44 -5.92 26.41
C LEU A 384 12.15 -6.28 27.85
N ALA A 385 10.91 -6.67 28.16
CA ALA A 385 10.51 -7.09 29.49
C ALA A 385 11.30 -8.33 29.94
N SER A 386 11.49 -9.32 29.07
CA SER A 386 12.33 -10.50 29.38
C SER A 386 13.77 -10.10 29.63
N THR A 387 14.36 -9.28 28.75
CA THR A 387 15.77 -8.86 28.87
C THR A 387 16.00 -8.07 30.17
N LEU A 388 15.12 -7.12 30.49
CA LEU A 388 15.17 -6.37 31.75
C LEU A 388 15.02 -7.27 32.97
N HIS A 389 14.07 -8.22 32.90
CA HIS A 389 13.85 -9.17 33.98
C HIS A 389 15.09 -10.02 34.25
N ASP A 390 15.68 -10.60 33.21
CA ASP A 390 16.82 -11.50 33.35
C ASP A 390 18.06 -10.79 33.91
N THR A 391 18.38 -9.58 33.41
CA THR A 391 19.55 -8.82 33.88
C THR A 391 19.36 -8.26 35.29
N VAL A 392 18.23 -7.61 35.59
CA VAL A 392 18.05 -6.90 36.87
C VAL A 392 17.59 -7.84 37.99
N ALA A 393 16.64 -8.75 37.70
CA ALA A 393 16.07 -9.61 38.75
C ALA A 393 17.13 -10.55 39.31
N HIS A 394 17.98 -11.11 38.45
CA HIS A 394 19.04 -12.02 38.86
C HIS A 394 20.02 -11.33 39.82
N GLY A 395 20.58 -10.18 39.42
CA GLY A 395 21.54 -9.44 40.24
C GLY A 395 20.99 -9.02 41.59
N MET A 396 19.77 -8.47 41.63
CA MET A 396 19.15 -8.02 42.88
C MET A 396 18.75 -9.19 43.80
N THR A 397 18.40 -10.35 43.24
CA THR A 397 18.13 -11.57 44.02
C THR A 397 19.41 -12.07 44.71
N VAL A 398 20.54 -12.07 44.01
CA VAL A 398 21.85 -12.42 44.57
C VAL A 398 22.21 -11.45 45.70
N VAL A 399 22.02 -10.14 45.51
CA VAL A 399 22.24 -9.13 46.57
C VAL A 399 21.38 -9.40 47.80
N CYS A 400 20.07 -9.67 47.63
CA CYS A 400 19.17 -9.99 48.74
C CYS A 400 19.58 -11.26 49.48
N LEU A 401 19.92 -12.32 48.75
CA LEU A 401 20.31 -13.61 49.33
C LEU A 401 21.57 -13.49 50.19
N HIS A 402 22.62 -12.84 49.66
CA HIS A 402 23.89 -12.68 50.36
C HIS A 402 23.77 -11.70 51.55
N ALA A 403 23.05 -10.59 51.39
CA ALA A 403 22.82 -9.65 52.48
C ALA A 403 22.04 -10.30 53.63
N GLY A 404 20.97 -11.04 53.33
CA GLY A 404 20.14 -11.71 54.32
C GLY A 404 20.79 -12.94 54.98
N ALA A 405 21.69 -13.64 54.27
CA ALA A 405 22.47 -14.74 54.85
C ALA A 405 23.52 -14.21 55.84
N GLN A 406 24.22 -13.13 55.47
CA GLN A 406 25.29 -12.56 56.29
C GLN A 406 24.76 -11.92 57.59
N GLN A 407 23.56 -11.32 57.55
CA GLN A 407 22.88 -10.81 58.74
C GLN A 407 22.61 -11.89 59.80
N ARG A 408 22.49 -13.17 59.40
CA ARG A 408 22.24 -14.30 60.32
C ARG A 408 23.53 -14.92 60.89
N GLN A 409 24.66 -14.78 60.20
CA GLN A 409 25.92 -15.43 60.57
C GLN A 409 26.87 -14.53 61.40
N GLY A 410 26.72 -13.21 61.36
CA GLY A 410 27.37 -12.27 62.29
C GLY A 410 28.89 -12.04 62.15
N SER A 411 29.61 -12.81 61.31
CA SER A 411 31.06 -12.66 61.07
C SER A 411 31.42 -12.70 59.58
N GLY A 412 32.31 -11.81 59.10
CA GLY A 412 32.81 -11.80 57.70
C GLY A 412 32.11 -10.85 56.72
N GLN A 413 31.64 -9.69 57.21
CA GLN A 413 30.78 -8.75 56.47
C GLN A 413 31.44 -8.13 55.22
N ASP A 414 32.76 -7.96 55.23
CA ASP A 414 33.50 -7.29 54.15
C ASP A 414 33.45 -8.11 52.85
N ALA A 415 33.59 -9.44 52.92
CA ALA A 415 33.51 -10.29 51.73
C ALA A 415 32.11 -10.24 51.08
N THR A 416 31.05 -10.16 51.90
CA THR A 416 29.66 -10.00 51.42
C THR A 416 29.45 -8.64 50.78
N LEU A 417 29.93 -7.55 51.41
CA LEU A 417 29.82 -6.21 50.86
C LEU A 417 30.59 -6.07 49.53
N SER A 418 31.76 -6.70 49.40
CA SER A 418 32.51 -6.72 48.13
C SER A 418 31.77 -7.46 47.03
N LEU A 419 31.12 -8.59 47.36
CA LEU A 419 30.29 -9.33 46.41
C LEU A 419 29.07 -8.52 45.98
N ILE A 420 28.38 -7.87 46.93
CA ILE A 420 27.23 -7.00 46.62
C ILE A 420 27.65 -5.85 45.71
N ALA A 421 28.77 -5.19 46.00
CA ALA A 421 29.30 -4.11 45.17
C ALA A 421 29.62 -4.60 43.74
N GLN A 422 30.29 -5.77 43.61
CA GLN A 422 30.60 -6.36 42.31
C GLN A 422 29.36 -6.75 41.52
N VAL A 423 28.40 -7.42 42.15
CA VAL A 423 27.15 -7.85 41.48
C VAL A 423 26.32 -6.64 41.06
N ALA A 424 26.18 -5.63 41.92
CA ALA A 424 25.45 -4.41 41.57
C ALA A 424 26.15 -3.62 40.45
N ALA A 425 27.49 -3.52 40.48
CA ALA A 425 28.25 -2.87 39.42
C ALA A 425 28.14 -3.64 38.09
N GLN A 426 28.23 -4.97 38.13
CA GLN A 426 28.08 -5.82 36.95
C GLN A 426 26.67 -5.72 36.36
N SER A 427 25.60 -5.79 37.17
CA SER A 427 24.23 -5.61 36.69
C SER A 427 23.99 -4.21 36.12
N LEU A 428 24.64 -3.18 36.68
CA LEU A 428 24.59 -1.82 36.13
C LEU A 428 25.29 -1.75 34.77
N ASP A 429 26.45 -2.37 34.64
CA ASP A 429 27.19 -2.42 33.37
C ASP A 429 26.44 -3.24 32.32
N GLU A 430 25.86 -4.37 32.67
CA GLU A 430 25.02 -5.16 31.76
C GLU A 430 23.78 -4.37 31.30
N LEU A 431 23.13 -3.66 32.23
CA LEU A 431 22.00 -2.79 31.92
C LEU A 431 22.40 -1.62 31.01
N LYS A 432 23.63 -1.08 31.16
CA LYS A 432 24.21 -0.03 30.30
C LYS A 432 24.76 -0.55 28.97
N ASN A 433 25.25 -1.78 28.91
CA ASN A 433 25.84 -2.38 27.70
C ASN A 433 24.77 -2.99 26.78
N GLY A 434 23.66 -3.49 27.34
CA GLY A 434 22.45 -3.78 26.56
C GLY A 434 21.92 -2.53 25.83
N LEU A 435 22.12 -1.35 26.42
CA LEU A 435 21.86 -0.03 25.85
C LEU A 435 22.83 0.32 24.69
N GLU A 436 24.12 -0.03 24.80
CA GLU A 436 25.12 0.23 23.76
C GLU A 436 24.83 -0.54 22.46
N THR A 437 24.37 -1.79 22.55
CA THR A 437 24.10 -2.64 21.38
C THR A 437 22.89 -2.17 20.55
N ILE A 438 21.92 -1.50 21.18
CA ILE A 438 20.70 -0.98 20.55
C ILE A 438 20.92 0.41 19.94
N GLU A 439 21.72 1.26 20.60
CA GLU A 439 21.99 2.63 20.13
C GLU A 439 23.16 2.73 19.13
N SER A 440 24.10 1.77 19.16
CA SER A 440 25.28 1.74 18.28
C SER A 440 25.16 0.73 17.14
N ARG A 441 24.17 0.91 16.25
CA ARG A 441 24.51 0.70 14.83
C ARG A 441 25.39 1.89 14.45
N ALA A 442 26.65 1.63 14.13
CA ALA A 442 27.63 2.63 13.69
C ALA A 442 27.06 3.39 12.49
N ALA A 443 26.28 4.43 12.78
CA ALA A 443 25.66 5.31 11.82
C ALA A 443 26.34 6.67 11.93
N PRO A 444 26.44 7.42 10.82
CA PRO A 444 27.03 8.76 10.81
C PRO A 444 26.40 9.66 11.89
N LEU A 445 27.22 10.54 12.47
CA LEU A 445 26.72 11.65 13.26
C LEU A 445 26.38 12.79 12.31
N ASP A 446 25.10 13.17 12.26
CA ASP A 446 24.62 14.28 11.43
C ASP A 446 23.78 15.28 12.25
N PRO A 447 23.57 16.51 11.73
CA PRO A 447 22.80 17.52 12.45
C PRO A 447 21.37 17.08 12.76
N ALA A 448 20.74 16.30 11.88
CA ALA A 448 19.34 15.87 12.01
C ALA A 448 19.15 14.91 13.18
N ARG A 449 20.09 13.98 13.37
CA ARG A 449 20.10 13.00 14.44
C ARG A 449 20.38 13.63 15.80
N LEU A 450 21.26 14.64 15.86
CA LEU A 450 21.53 15.41 17.07
C LEU A 450 20.33 16.29 17.46
N ALA A 451 19.70 16.97 16.48
CA ALA A 451 18.51 17.79 16.73
C ALA A 451 17.31 16.94 17.18
N ALA A 452 17.23 15.69 16.73
CA ALA A 452 16.21 14.75 17.17
C ALA A 452 16.33 14.39 18.67
N ILE A 453 17.52 14.44 19.26
CA ILE A 453 17.71 14.21 20.71
C ILE A 453 16.99 15.31 21.50
N GLY A 454 17.20 16.57 21.11
CA GLY A 454 16.56 17.74 21.73
C GLY A 454 15.05 17.68 21.68
N ARG A 455 14.49 17.46 20.47
CA ARG A 455 13.03 17.33 20.28
C ARG A 455 12.43 16.22 21.13
N ARG A 456 13.10 15.08 21.28
CA ARG A 456 12.64 13.96 22.11
C ARG A 456 12.73 14.25 23.61
N ALA A 457 13.72 15.03 24.03
CA ALA A 457 13.92 15.42 25.43
C ALA A 457 13.10 16.66 25.84
N GLY A 458 12.30 17.25 24.94
CA GLY A 458 11.54 18.47 25.21
C GLY A 458 12.41 19.72 25.34
N VAL A 459 13.63 19.70 24.80
CA VAL A 459 14.57 20.82 24.82
C VAL A 459 14.64 21.44 23.43
N ASP A 460 14.55 22.77 23.33
CA ASP A 460 14.79 23.46 22.07
C ASP A 460 16.30 23.48 21.77
N VAL A 461 16.71 22.71 20.76
CA VAL A 461 18.12 22.47 20.44
C VAL A 461 18.46 23.00 19.06
N THR A 462 19.39 23.95 19.02
CA THR A 462 20.00 24.41 17.78
C THR A 462 21.29 23.64 17.53
N VAL A 463 21.41 22.98 16.38
CA VAL A 463 22.57 22.15 16.03
C VAL A 463 23.35 22.75 14.86
N SER A 464 24.67 22.88 15.04
CA SER A 464 25.64 23.18 13.99
C SER A 464 26.71 22.10 13.99
N ALA A 465 26.58 21.10 13.12
CA ALA A 465 27.46 19.93 13.11
C ALA A 465 28.04 19.62 11.72
N ASP A 466 29.36 19.41 11.65
CA ASP A 466 30.01 18.77 10.50
C ASP A 466 29.62 17.28 10.44
N PRO A 467 29.39 16.69 9.25
CA PRO A 467 29.11 15.26 9.13
C PRO A 467 30.30 14.42 9.63
N VAL A 468 30.07 13.57 10.62
CA VAL A 468 31.08 12.63 11.12
C VAL A 468 30.75 11.22 10.62
N PRO A 469 31.68 10.52 9.94
CA PRO A 469 31.47 9.14 9.52
C PRO A 469 31.18 8.21 10.71
N ALA A 470 30.49 7.11 10.43
CA ALA A 470 30.27 6.06 11.41
C ALA A 470 31.60 5.54 12.01
N GLY A 471 31.64 5.35 13.32
CA GLY A 471 32.81 4.84 14.03
C GLY A 471 32.74 5.09 15.53
N ALA A 472 33.71 4.56 16.28
CA ALA A 472 33.75 4.67 17.75
C ALA A 472 33.72 6.13 18.24
N ALA A 473 34.43 7.03 17.55
CA ALA A 473 34.44 8.45 17.88
C ALA A 473 33.06 9.12 17.67
N ALA A 474 32.29 8.71 16.64
CA ALA A 474 30.93 9.20 16.42
C ALA A 474 29.96 8.67 17.50
N VAL A 475 30.12 7.43 17.94
CA VAL A 475 29.33 6.86 19.05
C VAL A 475 29.61 7.62 20.35
N LEU A 476 30.89 7.88 20.65
CA LEU A 476 31.27 8.62 21.85
C LEU A 476 30.79 10.08 21.82
N ALA A 477 30.89 10.76 20.66
CA ALA A 477 30.33 12.09 20.47
C ALA A 477 28.81 12.13 20.68
N TYR A 478 28.09 11.14 20.14
CA TYR A 478 26.64 11.01 20.34
C TYR A 478 26.28 10.88 21.82
N ARG A 479 27.01 10.05 22.58
CA ARG A 479 26.81 9.87 24.02
C ARG A 479 26.99 11.17 24.80
N ILE A 480 28.03 11.95 24.48
CA ILE A 480 28.29 13.23 25.16
C ILE A 480 27.15 14.22 24.90
N VAL A 481 26.69 14.35 23.65
CA VAL A 481 25.57 15.25 23.32
C VAL A 481 24.29 14.81 24.02
N ARG A 482 24.00 13.50 24.00
CA ARG A 482 22.81 12.95 24.64
C ARG A 482 22.80 13.26 26.14
N GLU A 483 23.88 12.90 26.83
CA GLU A 483 23.99 13.13 28.27
C GLU A 483 23.91 14.63 28.60
N ALA A 484 24.55 15.48 27.79
CA ALA A 484 24.45 16.93 27.96
C ALA A 484 23.00 17.44 27.81
N ILE A 485 22.27 17.03 26.77
CA ILE A 485 20.88 17.44 26.56
C ILE A 485 19.95 16.91 27.66
N ILE A 486 20.14 15.66 28.12
CA ILE A 486 19.37 15.11 29.25
C ILE A 486 19.64 15.91 30.52
N ASN A 487 20.90 16.29 30.77
CA ASN A 487 21.24 17.15 31.90
C ASN A 487 20.58 18.53 31.81
N VAL A 488 20.48 19.12 30.61
CA VAL A 488 19.71 20.36 30.41
C VAL A 488 18.24 20.16 30.75
N ALA A 489 17.60 19.10 30.22
CA ALA A 489 16.20 18.80 30.51
C ALA A 489 15.93 18.61 32.01
N ARG A 490 16.88 18.00 32.74
CA ARG A 490 16.76 17.70 34.17
C ARG A 490 17.08 18.88 35.09
N HIS A 491 18.07 19.70 34.73
CA HIS A 491 18.64 20.72 35.63
C HIS A 491 18.35 22.16 35.18
N ALA A 492 17.95 22.36 33.93
CA ALA A 492 17.66 23.66 33.33
C ALA A 492 16.39 23.58 32.47
N ALA A 493 15.30 23.06 33.05
CA ALA A 493 14.02 22.91 32.36
C ALA A 493 13.54 24.26 31.78
N GLY A 494 13.24 24.29 30.48
CA GLY A 494 12.87 25.50 29.73
C GLY A 494 14.03 26.25 29.08
N ALA A 495 15.29 25.87 29.35
CA ALA A 495 16.44 26.45 28.67
C ALA A 495 16.60 25.91 27.23
N THR A 496 17.15 26.73 26.35
CA THR A 496 17.59 26.31 25.02
C THR A 496 18.99 25.69 25.11
N ALA A 497 19.33 24.77 24.20
CA ALA A 497 20.68 24.23 24.10
C ALA A 497 21.26 24.40 22.69
N HIS A 498 22.55 24.70 22.64
CA HIS A 498 23.32 24.87 21.41
C HIS A 498 24.36 23.76 21.32
N VAL A 499 24.26 22.94 20.28
CA VAL A 499 25.22 21.87 19.99
C VAL A 499 26.10 22.27 18.81
N ARG A 500 27.40 22.29 19.01
CA ARG A 500 28.41 22.46 17.96
C ARG A 500 29.27 21.21 17.84
N VAL A 501 29.38 20.68 16.63
CA VAL A 501 30.30 19.59 16.31
C VAL A 501 31.19 20.01 15.15
N ARG A 502 32.49 19.99 15.36
CA ARG A 502 33.49 20.30 14.33
C ARG A 502 34.39 19.11 14.11
N ARG A 503 34.58 18.76 12.83
CA ARG A 503 35.52 17.71 12.45
C ARG A 503 36.88 18.35 12.18
N LEU A 504 37.90 17.90 12.91
CA LEU A 504 39.29 18.28 12.70
C LEU A 504 40.07 17.10 12.09
N PRO A 505 41.24 17.34 11.49
CA PRO A 505 42.16 16.26 11.14
C PRO A 505 42.54 15.47 12.41
N GLY A 506 42.13 14.20 12.47
CA GLY A 506 42.45 13.28 13.57
C GLY A 506 41.66 13.48 14.88
N ALA A 507 40.65 14.36 14.92
CA ALA A 507 39.83 14.55 16.11
C ALA A 507 38.44 15.12 15.81
N ILE A 508 37.50 14.91 16.73
CA ILE A 508 36.19 15.55 16.77
C ILE A 508 36.18 16.52 17.95
N MET A 509 35.88 17.79 17.69
CA MET A 509 35.59 18.77 18.73
C MET A 509 34.08 18.91 18.89
N LEU A 510 33.61 18.75 20.11
CA LEU A 510 32.21 18.84 20.46
C LEU A 510 32.00 19.88 21.55
N GLU A 511 30.98 20.70 21.43
CA GLU A 511 30.59 21.67 22.43
C GLU A 511 29.08 21.71 22.56
N VAL A 512 28.57 21.56 23.78
CA VAL A 512 27.16 21.74 24.13
C VAL A 512 27.08 22.82 25.19
N VAL A 513 26.27 23.86 24.94
CA VAL A 513 26.06 24.98 25.86
C VAL A 513 24.56 25.17 26.04
N ASP A 514 24.09 25.22 27.28
CA ASP A 514 22.71 25.65 27.57
C ASP A 514 22.63 27.15 27.86
N GLY A 515 21.46 27.73 27.59
CA GLY A 515 21.19 29.16 27.78
C GLY A 515 20.94 29.60 29.22
N GLY A 516 20.97 28.69 30.20
CA GLY A 516 20.51 28.93 31.57
C GLY A 516 18.97 28.96 31.70
N ALA A 517 18.46 28.68 32.90
CA ALA A 517 17.02 28.75 33.19
C ALA A 517 16.57 30.20 33.47
N GLU A 518 15.40 30.63 32.98
CA GLU A 518 14.83 31.97 33.26
C GLU A 518 14.38 32.19 34.73
N HIS A 519 14.55 31.20 35.62
CA HIS A 519 14.16 31.33 37.02
C HIS A 519 15.33 31.82 37.90
N THR A 520 15.27 33.09 38.27
CA THR A 520 16.00 33.69 39.38
C THR A 520 15.57 33.04 40.71
N GLY A 521 16.27 32.00 41.14
CA GLY A 521 15.99 31.37 42.44
C GLY A 521 16.99 30.30 42.81
N ASN A 522 18.02 30.71 43.58
CA ASN A 522 19.05 29.90 44.21
C ASN A 522 19.85 28.97 43.29
N ALA A 523 21.13 29.31 43.13
CA ALA A 523 22.19 28.34 42.90
C ALA A 523 22.18 27.33 44.07
N LEU A 524 21.38 26.28 43.94
CA LEU A 524 21.43 25.13 44.83
C LEU A 524 22.71 24.36 44.49
N THR A 525 23.71 24.60 45.33
CA THR A 525 24.69 23.60 45.75
C THR A 525 23.93 22.39 46.33
N GLY A 526 23.31 21.60 45.45
CA GLY A 526 22.49 20.43 45.78
C GLY A 526 22.99 19.22 45.00
N ALA A 527 23.59 18.28 45.71
CA ALA A 527 24.25 17.07 45.25
C ALA A 527 23.47 16.24 44.21
N GLY A 528 23.68 16.52 42.92
CA GLY A 528 23.69 15.48 41.89
C GLY A 528 25.03 14.74 41.95
N THR A 529 25.05 13.40 41.91
CA THR A 529 26.26 12.59 42.16
C THR A 529 27.39 12.80 41.14
N GLY A 530 27.18 13.58 40.08
CA GLY A 530 28.16 13.86 39.02
C GLY A 530 28.65 12.60 38.30
N SER A 531 27.93 11.47 38.42
CA SER A 531 28.40 10.16 37.97
C SER A 531 28.38 10.03 36.44
N GLY A 532 27.42 10.64 35.76
CA GLY A 532 27.32 10.66 34.29
C GLY A 532 28.51 11.36 33.64
N LEU A 533 28.82 12.58 34.09
CA LEU A 533 29.97 13.34 33.59
C LEU A 533 31.32 12.72 33.96
N LYS A 534 31.44 12.10 35.15
CA LYS A 534 32.64 11.35 35.55
C LYS A 534 32.85 10.09 34.70
N GLY A 535 31.77 9.38 34.38
CA GLY A 535 31.82 8.21 33.49
C GLY A 535 32.22 8.58 32.07
N LEU A 536 31.67 9.69 31.54
CA LEU A 536 32.08 10.23 30.24
C LEU A 536 33.54 10.69 30.24
N ALA A 537 34.00 11.35 31.31
CA ALA A 537 35.40 11.76 31.44
C ALA A 537 36.35 10.56 31.40
N ALA A 538 36.02 9.47 32.11
CA ALA A 538 36.81 8.24 32.09
C ALA A 538 36.83 7.57 30.70
N ALA A 539 35.69 7.50 30.03
CA ALA A 539 35.59 6.92 28.68
C ALA A 539 36.35 7.74 27.61
N ILE A 540 36.33 9.07 27.72
CA ILE A 540 37.06 9.96 26.81
C ILE A 540 38.57 9.90 27.08
N ALA A 541 38.99 9.85 28.35
CA ALA A 541 40.38 9.68 28.71
C ALA A 541 40.95 8.34 28.21
N ALA A 542 40.14 7.27 28.22
CA ALA A 542 40.54 5.95 27.73
C ALA A 542 40.89 5.93 26.22
N VAL A 543 40.33 6.85 25.44
CA VAL A 543 40.65 7.03 24.01
C VAL A 543 41.64 8.17 23.75
N GLY A 544 42.28 8.70 24.80
CA GLY A 544 43.26 9.79 24.72
C GLY A 544 42.64 11.17 24.47
N GLY A 545 41.34 11.33 24.69
CA GLY A 545 40.63 12.59 24.54
C GLY A 545 40.57 13.42 25.81
N THR A 546 39.91 14.58 25.72
CA THR A 546 39.68 15.49 26.84
C THR A 546 38.21 15.87 26.95
N LEU A 547 37.73 16.03 28.19
CA LEU A 547 36.40 16.52 28.52
C LEU A 547 36.54 17.66 29.53
N ASP A 548 35.95 18.81 29.21
CA ASP A 548 35.89 20.00 30.05
C ASP A 548 34.42 20.35 30.29
N THR A 549 34.04 20.54 31.55
CA THR A 549 32.65 20.83 31.94
C THR A 549 32.60 21.89 33.02
N GLY A 550 31.74 22.89 32.88
CA GLY A 550 31.59 23.91 33.89
C GLY A 550 30.50 24.95 33.59
N PRO A 551 30.14 25.77 34.59
CA PRO A 551 29.23 26.88 34.39
C PRO A 551 29.83 27.93 33.45
N THR A 552 28.98 28.58 32.67
CA THR A 552 29.31 29.68 31.79
C THR A 552 29.10 31.02 32.49
N VAL A 553 29.79 32.06 32.00
CA VAL A 553 29.65 33.43 32.51
C VAL A 553 28.22 33.98 32.34
N GLY A 554 27.45 33.44 31.40
CA GLY A 554 26.05 33.80 31.15
C GLY A 554 25.02 33.04 31.99
N GLY A 555 25.43 32.19 32.93
CA GLY A 555 24.52 31.47 33.82
C GLY A 555 24.02 30.09 33.34
N GLY A 556 24.45 29.64 32.15
CA GLY A 556 24.22 28.27 31.68
C GLY A 556 25.39 27.32 31.97
N PHE A 557 25.33 26.08 31.52
CA PHE A 557 26.39 25.07 31.67
C PHE A 557 27.01 24.69 30.31
N ARG A 558 28.33 24.46 30.28
CA ARG A 558 29.10 24.07 29.08
C ARG A 558 29.70 22.70 29.27
N VAL A 559 29.56 21.87 28.24
CA VAL A 559 30.24 20.57 28.07
C VAL A 559 31.03 20.61 26.77
N ALA A 560 32.36 20.59 26.87
CA ALA A 560 33.26 20.62 25.73
C ALA A 560 34.16 19.37 25.72
N ALA A 561 34.25 18.69 24.58
CA ALA A 561 35.04 17.48 24.43
C ALA A 561 35.90 17.49 23.18
N THR A 562 37.10 16.92 23.29
CA THR A 562 37.96 16.60 22.14
C THR A 562 38.17 15.09 22.11
N ILE A 563 37.70 14.45 21.04
CA ILE A 563 37.74 12.99 20.87
C ILE A 563 38.71 12.67 19.74
N PRO A 564 39.82 11.97 20.00
CA PRO A 564 40.71 11.50 18.95
C PRO A 564 39.96 10.57 17.99
N GLN A 565 40.22 10.74 16.70
CA GLN A 565 39.68 9.92 15.64
C GLN A 565 40.86 9.34 14.88
N GLU A 566 40.97 8.00 14.83
CA GLU A 566 41.93 7.37 13.93
C GLU A 566 41.61 7.80 12.49
N ASN A 567 42.64 8.25 11.77
CA ASN A 567 42.46 8.60 10.36
C ASN A 567 41.97 7.34 9.62
N PRO A 568 40.87 7.42 8.85
CA PRO A 568 40.41 6.32 8.03
C PRO A 568 41.43 5.95 6.94
#